data_AF-Q9PTC4-F1
#
_entry.id   AF-Q9PTC4-F1
#
_cell.length_a   1.000
_cell.length_b   1.000
_cell.length_c   1.000
_cell.angle_alpha   90.00
_cell.angle_beta   90.00
_cell.angle_gamma   90.00
#
_symmetry.space_group_name_H-M   'P 1'
#
loop_
_entity.id
_entity.type
_entity.pdbx_description
1 polymer ?
#
loop_
_entity_poly.entity_id
_entity_poly.type
_entity_poly.pdbx_seq_one_letter_code
_entity_poly.pdbx_strand_id
1 'polypeptide(L)'
;MKSLQIICLLFVLVARGSCHSCEICHNFGKDCEGGVTEECASPEDQCGTVLLEVSTAPISTRTIHRNCFSSSLCKLERFDINIGHDSYMRGRIHCCDEARCEAQQFPGLPLSFPNGYHCPGILGLFSVDSSEHEAICRGSETKCIKIAGFRRERYPIDIAYNIKGCTSSCPELRLSNRTHEEHRNDLIKVECTDASKITPSE
;
A
#
# COMPACT_ATOMS: atom_id res chain seq x y z
N MET A 1 -44.56 35.17 24.28
CA MET A 1 -43.17 35.29 23.78
C MET A 1 -42.48 33.93 23.98
N LYS A 2 -42.71 32.94 23.11
CA LYS A 2 -41.88 32.56 21.94
C LYS A 2 -40.38 32.31 22.20
N SER A 3 -39.93 32.13 23.45
CA SER A 3 -38.50 32.01 23.76
C SER A 3 -38.06 30.71 24.48
N LEU A 4 -38.85 29.63 24.46
CA LEU A 4 -38.49 28.39 25.15
C LEU A 4 -38.57 27.12 24.28
N GLN A 5 -38.70 27.26 22.96
CA GLN A 5 -38.74 26.12 22.01
C GLN A 5 -37.45 25.96 21.21
N ILE A 6 -36.48 26.87 21.37
CA ILE A 6 -35.26 26.91 20.54
C ILE A 6 -34.08 26.19 21.21
N ILE A 7 -34.15 25.86 22.51
CA ILE A 7 -33.00 25.27 23.24
C ILE A 7 -32.93 23.74 23.10
N CYS A 8 -34.03 23.05 22.77
CA CYS A 8 -34.02 21.58 22.59
C CYS A 8 -33.43 21.10 21.25
N LEU A 9 -33.07 22.02 20.34
CA LEU A 9 -32.46 21.70 19.05
C LEU A 9 -30.95 21.99 19.01
N LEU A 10 -30.31 22.13 20.19
CA LEU A 10 -28.86 22.12 20.30
C LEU A 10 -28.35 20.68 20.18
N PHE A 11 -28.25 20.25 18.93
CA PHE A 11 -27.17 19.41 18.44
C PHE A 11 -26.84 18.19 19.29
N VAL A 12 -27.71 17.18 19.22
CA VAL A 12 -27.23 15.79 19.09
C VAL A 12 -26.60 15.63 17.69
N LEU A 13 -25.66 16.51 17.33
CA LEU A 13 -24.56 16.14 16.45
C LEU A 13 -23.58 15.40 17.36
N VAL A 14 -24.02 14.23 17.85
CA VAL A 14 -23.05 13.17 18.03
C VAL A 14 -22.57 12.96 16.61
N ALA A 15 -21.44 13.58 16.27
CA ALA A 15 -20.58 13.03 15.26
C ALA A 15 -20.41 11.58 15.70
N ARG A 16 -21.26 10.69 15.17
CA ARG A 16 -20.92 9.30 15.04
C ARG A 16 -19.74 9.37 14.09
N GLY A 17 -18.55 9.67 14.63
CA GLY A 17 -17.37 8.98 14.17
C GLY A 17 -17.80 7.53 14.30
N SER A 18 -18.24 6.97 13.18
CA SER A 18 -18.66 5.59 13.11
C SER A 18 -17.45 4.84 13.61
N CYS A 19 -17.57 4.29 14.82
CA CYS A 19 -16.57 3.40 15.35
C CYS A 19 -16.73 2.13 14.51
N HIS A 20 -16.08 2.12 13.34
CA HIS A 20 -16.08 0.98 12.45
C HIS A 20 -15.23 -0.08 13.10
N SER A 21 -15.79 -1.27 13.26
CA SER A 21 -15.01 -2.43 13.68
C SER A 21 -14.72 -3.28 12.45
N CYS A 22 -13.45 -3.58 12.21
CA CYS A 22 -12.99 -4.32 11.04
C CYS A 22 -12.39 -5.65 11.44
N GLU A 23 -12.54 -6.67 10.59
CA GLU A 23 -11.77 -7.89 10.70
C GLU A 23 -10.30 -7.56 10.39
N ILE A 24 -9.42 -7.85 11.34
CA ILE A 24 -7.97 -7.73 11.20
C ILE A 24 -7.39 -9.11 10.98
N CYS A 25 -6.72 -9.31 9.85
CA CYS A 25 -5.99 -10.56 9.59
C CYS A 25 -4.83 -10.35 8.63
N HIS A 26 -3.82 -11.23 8.75
CA HIS A 26 -2.66 -11.28 7.87
C HIS A 26 -2.34 -12.73 7.52
N ASN A 27 -2.13 -13.02 6.23
CA ASN A 27 -1.69 -14.35 5.81
C ASN A 27 -0.91 -14.32 4.49
N PHE A 28 -0.18 -15.40 4.22
CA PHE A 28 0.33 -15.69 2.88
C PHE A 28 -0.79 -16.27 1.99
N GLY A 29 -0.72 -15.96 0.70
CA GLY A 29 -1.68 -16.42 -0.28
C GLY A 29 -2.74 -15.37 -0.61
N LYS A 30 -4.00 -15.83 -0.76
CA LYS A 30 -5.11 -15.03 -1.30
C LYS A 30 -6.25 -14.78 -0.30
N ASP A 31 -6.20 -15.42 0.87
CA ASP A 31 -7.23 -15.26 1.88
C ASP A 31 -6.63 -15.35 3.30
N CYS A 32 -7.28 -14.68 4.24
CA CYS A 32 -7.06 -14.85 5.66
C CYS A 32 -8.42 -15.08 6.33
N GLU A 33 -8.51 -16.17 7.09
CA GLU A 33 -9.70 -16.57 7.84
C GLU A 33 -9.41 -16.49 9.34
N GLY A 34 -10.46 -16.26 10.14
CA GLY A 34 -10.35 -16.23 11.59
C GLY A 34 -9.69 -14.96 12.13
N GLY A 35 -9.86 -13.82 11.45
CA GLY A 35 -9.36 -12.54 11.94
C GLY A 35 -10.06 -12.09 13.22
N VAL A 36 -9.41 -11.18 13.93
CA VAL A 36 -9.98 -10.55 15.15
C VAL A 36 -10.71 -9.29 14.73
N THR A 37 -11.90 -9.06 15.27
CA THR A 37 -12.60 -7.78 15.05
C THR A 37 -12.07 -6.72 16.00
N GLU A 38 -11.55 -5.62 15.46
CA GLU A 38 -11.05 -4.49 16.24
C GLU A 38 -11.71 -3.19 15.81
N GLU A 39 -11.93 -2.28 16.76
CA GLU A 39 -12.42 -0.92 16.49
C GLU A 39 -11.32 -0.07 15.85
N CYS A 40 -11.64 0.59 14.75
CA CYS A 40 -10.75 1.53 14.10
C CYS A 40 -10.56 2.78 14.95
N ALA A 41 -9.31 3.17 15.11
CA ALA A 41 -8.92 4.42 15.73
C ALA A 41 -8.56 5.45 14.66
N SER A 42 -8.87 6.72 14.92
CA SER A 42 -8.44 7.82 14.05
C SER A 42 -6.90 7.82 13.84
N PRO A 43 -6.42 8.09 12.61
CA PRO A 43 -7.16 8.55 11.42
C PRO A 43 -7.83 7.46 10.56
N GLU A 44 -7.67 6.19 10.90
CA GLU A 44 -8.33 5.09 10.19
C GLU A 44 -9.83 5.06 10.48
N ASP A 45 -10.62 4.99 9.42
CA ASP A 45 -12.06 5.16 9.47
C ASP A 45 -12.82 4.18 8.57
N GLN A 46 -12.12 3.34 7.80
CA GLN A 46 -12.70 2.38 6.87
C GLN A 46 -12.08 1.00 7.01
N CYS A 47 -12.88 -0.04 6.81
CA CYS A 47 -12.36 -1.39 6.65
C CYS A 47 -11.80 -1.55 5.25
N GLY A 48 -10.77 -2.38 5.11
CA GLY A 48 -10.35 -2.79 3.78
C GLY A 48 -9.49 -4.04 3.76
N THR A 49 -9.17 -4.44 2.54
CA THR A 49 -8.28 -5.56 2.23
C THR A 49 -7.20 -5.11 1.27
N VAL A 50 -5.96 -5.44 1.60
CA VAL A 50 -4.79 -5.27 0.74
C VAL A 50 -4.30 -6.63 0.32
N LEU A 51 -4.29 -6.86 -0.98
CA LEU A 51 -3.57 -7.98 -1.58
C LEU A 51 -2.26 -7.44 -2.14
N LEU A 52 -1.14 -7.97 -1.67
CA LEU A 52 0.20 -7.60 -2.09
C LEU A 52 0.87 -8.79 -2.76
N GLU A 53 1.50 -8.56 -3.90
CA GLU A 53 2.32 -9.52 -4.61
C GLU A 53 3.70 -8.94 -4.86
N VAL A 54 4.72 -9.67 -4.45
CA VAL A 54 6.12 -9.41 -4.82
C VAL A 54 6.56 -10.61 -5.64
N SER A 55 7.09 -10.36 -6.83
CA SER A 55 7.58 -11.41 -7.70
C SER A 55 8.94 -11.06 -8.25
N THR A 56 9.78 -12.08 -8.31
CA THR A 56 11.06 -12.11 -8.98
C THR A 56 11.05 -13.40 -9.75
N ALA A 57 10.93 -13.33 -11.09
CA ALA A 57 10.74 -14.51 -11.91
C ALA A 57 11.79 -15.61 -11.59
N PRO A 58 11.37 -16.87 -11.43
CA PRO A 58 10.03 -17.44 -11.64
C PRO A 58 9.12 -17.43 -10.39
N ILE A 59 9.57 -16.85 -9.27
CA ILE A 59 8.89 -16.93 -7.97
C ILE A 59 7.97 -15.73 -7.79
N SER A 60 6.78 -15.97 -7.26
CA SER A 60 5.84 -14.93 -6.82
C SER A 60 5.33 -15.28 -5.43
N THR A 61 5.36 -14.30 -4.53
CA THR A 61 4.83 -14.41 -3.18
C THR A 61 3.69 -13.42 -3.02
N ARG A 62 2.56 -13.91 -2.50
CA ARG A 62 1.37 -13.10 -2.22
C ARG A 62 1.11 -13.06 -0.73
N THR A 63 0.67 -11.90 -0.26
CA THR A 63 0.15 -11.71 1.09
C THR A 63 -1.18 -10.97 1.02
N ILE A 64 -2.04 -11.27 1.97
CA ILE A 64 -3.31 -10.57 2.17
C ILE A 64 -3.35 -9.99 3.58
N HIS A 65 -3.89 -8.78 3.67
CA HIS A 65 -4.04 -8.04 4.91
C HIS A 65 -5.45 -7.46 4.95
N ARG A 66 -6.24 -7.78 5.98
CA ARG A 66 -7.46 -7.03 6.31
C ARG A 66 -7.15 -6.15 7.50
N ASN A 67 -7.51 -4.87 7.41
CA ASN A 67 -7.24 -3.90 8.48
C ASN A 67 -8.20 -2.70 8.39
N CYS A 68 -8.18 -1.87 9.42
CA CYS A 68 -8.59 -0.48 9.38
C CYS A 68 -7.61 0.33 8.52
N PHE A 69 -8.14 1.11 7.57
CA PHE A 69 -7.39 2.01 6.72
C PHE A 69 -7.95 3.43 6.80
N SER A 70 -7.09 4.40 6.51
CA SER A 70 -7.53 5.77 6.30
C SER A 70 -8.17 5.90 4.92
N SER A 71 -9.20 6.74 4.84
CA SER A 71 -9.79 7.17 3.57
C SER A 71 -8.76 7.59 2.50
N SER A 72 -7.61 8.16 2.88
CA SER A 72 -6.53 8.50 1.93
C SER A 72 -5.86 7.28 1.31
N LEU A 73 -5.61 6.24 2.10
CA LEU A 73 -5.01 5.00 1.59
C LEU A 73 -6.02 4.23 0.72
N CYS A 74 -7.31 4.27 1.08
CA CYS A 74 -8.37 3.66 0.28
C CYS A 74 -8.48 4.25 -1.13
N LYS A 75 -8.24 5.56 -1.29
CA LYS A 75 -8.21 6.23 -2.62
C LYS A 75 -7.08 5.78 -3.53
N LEU A 76 -6.05 5.12 -3.00
CA LEU A 76 -4.95 4.64 -3.82
C LEU A 76 -5.41 3.52 -4.76
N GLU A 77 -6.34 2.65 -4.32
CA GLU A 77 -6.94 1.48 -5.01
C GLU A 77 -5.94 0.41 -5.49
N ARG A 78 -4.82 0.83 -6.07
CA ARG A 78 -3.74 -0.01 -6.56
C ARG A 78 -2.42 0.74 -6.55
N PHE A 79 -1.34 -0.01 -6.43
CA PHE A 79 -0.01 0.47 -6.78
C PHE A 79 0.74 -0.64 -7.50
N ASP A 80 1.53 -0.25 -8.50
CA ASP A 80 2.35 -1.17 -9.28
C ASP A 80 3.74 -0.53 -9.40
N ILE A 81 4.77 -1.31 -9.06
CA ILE A 81 6.17 -0.92 -9.10
C ILE A 81 6.90 -1.97 -9.94
N ASN A 82 7.38 -1.57 -11.11
CA ASN A 82 8.27 -2.36 -11.93
C ASN A 82 9.70 -2.13 -11.44
N ILE A 83 10.25 -3.12 -10.75
CA ILE A 83 11.58 -3.03 -10.14
C ILE A 83 12.67 -3.21 -11.20
N GLY A 84 12.35 -3.87 -12.32
CA GLY A 84 13.30 -4.30 -13.35
C GLY A 84 13.72 -5.76 -13.16
N HIS A 85 14.51 -6.32 -14.10
CA HIS A 85 14.96 -7.72 -14.09
C HIS A 85 13.84 -8.73 -13.78
N ASP A 86 12.72 -8.61 -14.51
CA ASP A 86 11.53 -9.46 -14.33
C ASP A 86 10.99 -9.50 -12.89
N SER A 87 11.24 -8.44 -12.13
CA SER A 87 10.77 -8.26 -10.76
C SER A 87 9.74 -7.14 -10.67
N TYR A 88 8.67 -7.39 -9.93
CA TYR A 88 7.59 -6.44 -9.72
C TYR A 88 7.01 -6.53 -8.31
N MET A 89 6.46 -5.41 -7.86
CA MET A 89 5.63 -5.32 -6.66
C MET A 89 4.27 -4.73 -7.05
N ARG A 90 3.18 -5.40 -6.69
CA ARG A 90 1.82 -4.97 -7.00
C ARG A 90 0.95 -5.06 -5.77
N GLY A 91 0.20 -4.01 -5.48
CA GLY A 91 -0.81 -4.00 -4.43
C GLY A 91 -2.19 -3.65 -4.98
N ARG A 92 -3.23 -4.28 -4.44
CA ARG A 92 -4.64 -3.93 -4.66
C ARG A 92 -5.27 -3.66 -3.30
N ILE A 93 -5.92 -2.51 -3.18
CA ILE A 93 -6.51 -2.01 -1.95
C ILE A 93 -8.01 -1.87 -2.23
N HIS A 94 -8.82 -2.56 -1.46
CA HIS A 94 -10.27 -2.44 -1.53
C HIS A 94 -10.79 -2.08 -0.15
N CYS A 95 -11.41 -0.91 -0.03
CA CYS A 95 -12.09 -0.50 1.19
C CYS A 95 -13.61 -0.56 0.99
N CYS A 96 -14.32 -0.88 2.06
CA CYS A 96 -15.75 -1.08 2.08
C CYS A 96 -16.34 -0.68 3.45
N ASP A 97 -17.66 -0.55 3.52
CA ASP A 97 -18.35 -0.16 4.76
C ASP A 97 -18.63 -1.36 5.68
N GLU A 98 -18.55 -2.58 5.12
CA GLU A 98 -18.70 -3.83 5.84
C GLU A 98 -17.47 -4.15 6.70
N ALA A 99 -17.68 -4.86 7.81
CA ALA A 99 -16.59 -5.29 8.70
C ALA A 99 -15.53 -6.18 8.00
N ARG A 100 -15.95 -6.89 6.95
CA ARG A 100 -15.10 -7.74 6.11
C ARG A 100 -15.25 -7.33 4.66
N CYS A 101 -14.16 -6.81 4.10
CA CYS A 101 -14.04 -6.56 2.68
C CYS A 101 -13.45 -7.79 1.98
N GLU A 102 -13.98 -8.11 0.80
CA GLU A 102 -13.43 -9.19 0.00
C GLU A 102 -12.23 -8.69 -0.81
N ALA A 103 -11.23 -9.56 -0.99
CA ALA A 103 -10.03 -9.18 -1.74
C ALA A 103 -10.36 -9.04 -3.23
N GLN A 104 -9.91 -7.94 -3.83
CA GLN A 104 -9.91 -7.83 -5.29
C GLN A 104 -8.79 -8.68 -5.89
N GLN A 105 -9.11 -9.41 -6.96
CA GLN A 105 -8.11 -10.18 -7.69
C GLN A 105 -7.14 -9.23 -8.41
N PHE A 106 -5.86 -9.61 -8.47
CA PHE A 106 -4.95 -8.93 -9.37
C PHE A 106 -5.45 -9.08 -10.82
N PRO A 107 -5.51 -8.00 -11.61
CA PRO A 107 -5.55 -8.17 -13.05
C PRO A 107 -4.32 -8.98 -13.49
N GLY A 108 -4.43 -9.66 -14.63
CA GLY A 108 -3.30 -10.39 -15.22
C GLY A 108 -2.02 -9.54 -15.26
N LEU A 109 -0.86 -10.19 -15.27
CA LEU A 109 0.44 -9.51 -15.35
C LEU A 109 0.40 -8.39 -16.39
N PRO A 110 0.85 -7.16 -16.05
CA PRO A 110 0.89 -6.07 -17.02
C PRO A 110 1.95 -6.39 -18.08
N LEU A 111 1.55 -7.04 -19.17
CA LEU A 111 2.38 -7.27 -20.34
C LEU A 111 2.40 -5.97 -21.16
N SER A 112 3.35 -5.10 -20.85
CA SER A 112 3.56 -3.86 -21.61
C SER A 112 4.97 -3.78 -22.18
N PHE A 113 5.11 -3.09 -23.30
CA PHE A 113 6.40 -2.87 -23.97
C PHE A 113 7.20 -1.79 -23.25
N PRO A 114 8.55 -1.83 -23.30
CA PRO A 114 9.41 -0.73 -22.87
C PRO A 114 8.97 0.60 -23.48
N ASN A 115 8.97 1.67 -22.69
CA ASN A 115 8.51 3.00 -23.13
C ASN A 115 9.65 4.04 -23.27
N GLY A 116 10.90 3.62 -23.06
CA GLY A 116 12.09 4.47 -23.20
C GLY A 116 12.43 5.30 -21.96
N TYR A 117 11.64 5.20 -20.88
CA TYR A 117 12.01 5.75 -19.58
C TYR A 117 12.79 4.72 -18.75
N HIS A 118 13.63 5.22 -17.85
CA HIS A 118 14.40 4.42 -16.92
C HIS A 118 14.39 5.02 -15.51
N CYS A 119 14.49 4.11 -14.54
CA CYS A 119 14.62 4.42 -13.13
C CYS A 119 15.70 3.55 -12.49
N PRO A 120 16.26 3.94 -11.34
CA PRO A 120 16.99 3.00 -10.51
C PRO A 120 16.04 1.91 -9.99
N GLY A 121 16.46 0.65 -10.11
CA GLY A 121 15.76 -0.56 -9.68
C GLY A 121 16.52 -1.26 -8.56
N ILE A 122 15.79 -1.69 -7.54
CA ILE A 122 16.34 -2.46 -6.41
C ILE A 122 15.21 -3.15 -5.64
N LEU A 123 15.42 -4.41 -5.27
CA LEU A 123 14.63 -5.12 -4.27
C LEU A 123 15.56 -5.53 -3.13
N GLY A 124 15.84 -4.58 -2.24
CA GLY A 124 16.59 -4.83 -1.02
C GLY A 124 15.64 -5.38 0.04
N LEU A 125 15.81 -6.65 0.40
CA LEU A 125 15.18 -7.27 1.56
C LEU A 125 16.30 -7.64 2.54
N PHE A 126 16.12 -7.32 3.83
CA PHE A 126 17.09 -7.56 4.92
C PHE A 126 18.41 -6.79 4.83
N SER A 127 18.61 -5.95 3.81
CA SER A 127 19.74 -5.02 3.69
C SER A 127 19.31 -3.76 2.93
N VAL A 128 19.84 -2.61 3.36
CA VAL A 128 19.72 -1.32 2.64
C VAL A 128 20.81 -1.18 1.56
N ASP A 129 21.90 -1.93 1.69
CA ASP A 129 23.03 -1.98 0.76
C ASP A 129 22.80 -3.09 -0.26
N SER A 130 22.05 -2.76 -1.30
CA SER A 130 22.01 -3.57 -2.53
C SER A 130 22.46 -2.69 -3.69
N SER A 131 23.14 -3.29 -4.66
CA SER A 131 23.53 -2.58 -5.89
C SER A 131 22.28 -2.25 -6.70
N GLU A 132 22.11 -0.97 -7.00
CA GLU A 132 21.05 -0.51 -7.89
C GLU A 132 21.34 -0.99 -9.31
N HIS A 133 20.30 -1.40 -10.02
CA HIS A 133 20.37 -1.67 -11.44
C HIS A 133 19.46 -0.70 -12.20
N GLU A 134 19.54 -0.72 -13.52
CA GLU A 134 18.59 0.02 -14.34
C GLU A 134 17.27 -0.75 -14.40
N ALA A 135 16.16 -0.07 -14.14
CA ALA A 135 14.81 -0.54 -14.38
C ALA A 135 14.29 0.12 -15.66
N ILE A 136 14.07 -0.68 -16.70
CA ILE A 136 13.44 -0.23 -17.94
C ILE A 136 11.94 -0.10 -17.71
N CYS A 137 11.44 1.14 -17.78
CA CYS A 137 10.03 1.42 -17.58
C CYS A 137 9.20 0.95 -18.78
N ARG A 138 7.96 0.57 -18.52
CA ARG A 138 7.06 -0.08 -19.49
C ARG A 138 5.68 0.56 -19.49
N GLY A 139 5.01 0.50 -20.64
CA GLY A 139 3.66 1.03 -20.80
C GLY A 139 3.56 2.50 -20.38
N SER A 140 2.74 2.80 -19.37
CA SER A 140 2.48 4.16 -18.87
C SER A 140 3.38 4.58 -17.69
N GLU A 141 4.43 3.82 -17.38
CA GLU A 141 5.34 4.13 -16.28
C GLU A 141 6.24 5.34 -16.60
N THR A 142 6.06 6.45 -15.88
CA THR A 142 6.79 7.71 -16.13
C THR A 142 7.41 8.32 -14.89
N LYS A 143 7.33 7.64 -13.74
CA LYS A 143 7.84 8.09 -12.45
C LYS A 143 8.77 7.05 -11.86
N CYS A 144 9.77 7.49 -11.09
CA CYS A 144 10.59 6.64 -10.26
C CYS A 144 10.13 6.75 -8.81
N ILE A 145 9.93 5.61 -8.15
CA ILE A 145 9.58 5.57 -6.73
C ILE A 145 10.72 4.93 -5.94
N LYS A 146 10.94 5.44 -4.72
CA LYS A 146 11.82 4.83 -3.72
C LYS A 146 11.04 4.68 -2.42
N ILE A 147 10.96 3.46 -1.91
CA ILE A 147 10.33 3.13 -0.65
C ILE A 147 11.36 2.45 0.23
N ALA A 148 11.63 3.00 1.41
CA ALA A 148 12.47 2.36 2.40
C ALA A 148 11.76 2.32 3.76
N GLY A 149 11.92 1.22 4.47
CA GLY A 149 11.26 0.99 5.74
C GLY A 149 11.69 -0.32 6.38
N PHE A 150 10.96 -0.72 7.41
CA PHE A 150 11.14 -2.02 8.04
C PHE A 150 9.78 -2.60 8.42
N ARG A 151 9.66 -3.91 8.33
CA ARG A 151 8.55 -4.66 8.90
C ARG A 151 9.00 -5.20 10.24
N ARG A 152 8.27 -4.88 11.31
CA ARG A 152 8.54 -5.50 12.61
C ARG A 152 8.16 -6.96 12.55
N GLU A 153 9.06 -7.81 13.02
CA GLU A 153 8.80 -9.25 13.15
C GLU A 153 9.10 -9.70 14.57
N ARG A 154 8.30 -10.63 15.09
CA ARG A 154 8.50 -11.17 16.44
C ARG A 154 9.57 -12.26 16.39
N TYR A 155 10.83 -11.83 16.23
CA TYR A 155 12.05 -12.66 16.23
C TYR A 155 12.30 -13.44 14.92
N PRO A 156 13.55 -13.52 14.41
CA PRO A 156 14.79 -13.05 15.01
C PRO A 156 15.22 -11.62 14.62
N ILE A 157 14.73 -11.03 13.52
CA ILE A 157 15.17 -9.69 13.04
C ILE A 157 14.02 -9.00 12.30
N ASP A 158 13.87 -7.69 12.48
CA ASP A 158 13.00 -6.85 11.65
C ASP A 158 13.41 -6.91 10.18
N ILE A 159 12.43 -6.97 9.27
CA ILE A 159 12.69 -7.03 7.84
C ILE A 159 12.84 -5.61 7.30
N ALA A 160 14.08 -5.12 7.22
CA ALA A 160 14.36 -3.91 6.48
C ALA A 160 14.08 -4.12 4.98
N TYR A 161 13.49 -3.11 4.33
CA TYR A 161 13.29 -3.12 2.89
C TYR A 161 13.68 -1.79 2.25
N ASN A 162 14.23 -1.87 1.04
CA ASN A 162 14.58 -0.75 0.17
C ASN A 162 14.18 -1.12 -1.25
N ILE A 163 13.11 -0.52 -1.75
CA ILE A 163 12.48 -0.85 -3.02
C ILE A 163 12.55 0.39 -3.91
N LYS A 164 13.07 0.23 -5.12
CA LYS A 164 12.99 1.25 -6.16
C LYS A 164 12.52 0.65 -7.47
N GLY A 165 11.89 1.47 -8.29
CA GLY A 165 11.47 1.07 -9.62
C GLY A 165 10.62 2.12 -10.31
N CYS A 166 10.08 1.72 -11.46
CA CYS A 166 9.18 2.51 -12.28
C CYS A 166 7.73 2.39 -11.79
N THR A 167 6.98 3.49 -11.85
CA THR A 167 5.54 3.53 -11.59
C THR A 167 4.85 4.54 -12.52
N SER A 168 3.53 4.40 -12.70
CA SER A 168 2.75 5.27 -13.59
C SER A 168 2.45 6.65 -13.00
N SER A 169 2.27 6.72 -11.69
CA SER A 169 1.99 7.95 -10.95
C SER A 169 2.57 7.85 -9.55
N CYS A 170 2.94 8.98 -8.94
CA CYS A 170 3.42 9.00 -7.57
C CYS A 170 2.27 8.71 -6.60
N PRO A 171 2.25 7.55 -5.93
CA PRO A 171 1.21 7.27 -4.96
C PRO A 171 1.45 8.11 -3.70
N GLU A 172 0.38 8.63 -3.10
CA GLU A 172 0.45 9.16 -1.73
C GLU A 172 0.47 8.01 -0.73
N LEU A 173 1.63 7.38 -0.57
CA LEU A 173 1.83 6.32 0.41
C LEU A 173 2.04 6.94 1.79
N ARG A 174 0.96 7.09 2.54
CA ARG A 174 0.99 7.36 3.99
C ARG A 174 0.54 6.10 4.71
N LEU A 175 1.49 5.32 5.22
CA LEU A 175 1.16 4.30 6.20
C LEU A 175 0.92 4.99 7.54
N SER A 176 -0.12 4.57 8.23
CA SER A 176 -0.38 5.06 9.58
C SER A 176 0.67 4.51 10.55
N ASN A 177 1.11 5.35 11.48
CA ASN A 177 2.00 4.93 12.58
C ASN A 177 1.30 3.98 13.58
N ARG A 178 -0.01 3.72 13.40
CA ARG A 178 -0.88 3.06 14.37
C ARG A 178 -1.43 1.71 13.97
N THR A 179 -1.06 1.10 12.84
CA THR A 179 -1.49 -0.29 12.60
C THR A 179 -1.06 -1.14 13.80
N HIS A 180 -2.04 -1.56 14.60
CA HIS A 180 -1.88 -2.32 15.83
C HIS A 180 -1.46 -3.77 15.54
N GLU A 181 -1.06 -4.04 14.30
CA GLU A 181 -0.53 -5.31 13.86
C GLU A 181 0.83 -5.58 14.50
N GLU A 182 0.97 -6.77 15.06
CA GLU A 182 2.24 -7.32 15.53
C GLU A 182 3.33 -7.31 14.43
N HIS A 183 2.91 -7.25 13.15
CA HIS A 183 3.76 -7.29 11.95
C HIS A 183 3.76 -6.00 11.13
N ARG A 184 3.65 -4.84 11.80
CA ARG A 184 3.53 -3.52 11.17
C ARG A 184 4.70 -3.18 10.24
N ASN A 185 4.38 -2.53 9.12
CA ASN A 185 5.32 -1.82 8.27
C ASN A 185 5.53 -0.38 8.76
N ASP A 186 6.76 -0.02 9.09
CA ASP A 186 7.19 1.34 9.38
C ASP A 186 7.91 1.91 8.13
N LEU A 187 7.36 2.97 7.53
CA LEU A 187 8.01 3.68 6.42
C LEU A 187 9.01 4.70 6.96
N ILE A 188 10.25 4.59 6.52
CA ILE A 188 11.31 5.57 6.79
C ILE A 188 11.33 6.63 5.69
N LYS A 189 11.14 6.21 4.44
CA LYS A 189 11.29 7.09 3.27
C LYS A 189 10.35 6.68 2.15
N VAL A 190 9.62 7.64 1.61
CA VAL A 190 8.93 7.52 0.32
C VAL A 190 9.32 8.74 -0.51
N GLU A 191 9.97 8.50 -1.65
CA GLU A 191 10.30 9.53 -2.63
C GLU A 191 9.73 9.14 -3.98
N CYS A 192 9.27 10.13 -4.73
CA CYS A 192 8.84 9.92 -6.09
C CYS A 192 9.30 11.08 -6.98
N THR A 193 9.90 10.75 -8.12
CA THR A 193 10.48 11.70 -9.07
C THR A 193 10.06 11.36 -10.50
N ASP A 194 10.30 12.27 -11.44
CA ASP A 194 10.19 11.95 -12.86
C ASP A 194 11.20 10.89 -13.28
N ALA A 195 10.79 10.01 -14.19
CA ALA A 195 11.70 9.05 -14.80
C ALA A 195 12.55 9.72 -15.89
N SER A 196 13.76 9.22 -16.06
CA SER A 196 14.70 9.74 -17.03
C SER A 196 14.42 9.14 -18.41
N LYS A 197 14.52 9.92 -19.47
CA LYS A 197 14.36 9.44 -20.86
C LYS A 197 15.72 9.35 -21.52
N ILE A 198 16.02 8.22 -22.16
CA ILE A 198 17.20 8.15 -23.03
C ILE A 198 16.90 9.00 -24.26
N THR A 199 17.56 10.14 -24.38
CA THR A 199 17.60 10.87 -25.65
C THR A 199 18.76 10.27 -26.43
N PRO A 200 18.53 9.74 -27.66
CA PRO A 200 19.66 9.35 -28.51
C PRO A 200 20.57 10.56 -28.66
N SER A 201 21.86 10.40 -28.33
CA SER A 201 22.86 11.41 -28.68
C SER A 201 22.85 11.59 -30.19
N GLU A 202 22.64 12.82 -30.66
CA GLU A 202 22.76 13.21 -32.09
C GLU A 202 24.13 12.84 -32.67
#